data_AF-A0A4R2AQJ9-F1
#
_entry.id   AF-A0A4R2AQJ9-F1
#
_cell.length_a   1.000
_cell.length_b   1.000
_cell.length_c   1.000
_cell.angle_alpha   90.00
_cell.angle_beta   90.00
_cell.angle_gamma   90.00
#
_symmetry.space_group_name_H-M   'P 1'
#
loop_
_entity.id
_entity.type
_entity.pdbx_description
1 polymer ?
#
loop_
_entity_poly.entity_id
_entity_poly.type
_entity_poly.pdbx_seq_one_letter_code
_entity_poly.pdbx_strand_id
1 'polypeptide(L)' 'MTIPVAPSVTVPPAESSARPKSVLPAKGPSLDERPGVIEIDLANGVRVRVDAFVNEKALRRVLAALGETS' A
#
# COMPACT_ATOMS: atom_id res chain seq x y z
N MET A 1 32.76 44.51 33.39
CA MET A 1 31.96 43.49 32.68
C MET A 1 32.91 42.58 31.93
N THR A 2 33.05 41.31 32.34
CA THR A 2 33.60 40.26 31.48
C THR A 2 32.99 38.94 31.91
N ILE A 3 32.38 38.24 30.96
CA ILE A 3 31.69 36.96 31.11
C ILE A 3 32.62 35.88 30.54
N PRO A 4 32.91 34.78 31.27
CA PRO A 4 33.73 33.71 30.72
C PRO A 4 32.92 32.88 29.71
N VAL A 5 33.50 32.68 28.52
CA VAL A 5 33.00 31.84 27.44
C VAL A 5 33.20 30.35 27.76
N ALA A 6 32.15 29.56 27.67
CA ALA A 6 32.22 28.10 27.77
C ALA A 6 32.68 27.48 26.43
N PRO A 7 33.46 26.38 26.43
CA PRO A 7 33.86 25.71 25.20
C PRO A 7 32.68 24.95 24.59
N SER A 8 32.39 25.23 23.32
CA SER A 8 31.41 24.50 22.52
C SER A 8 31.91 23.08 22.25
N VAL A 9 31.21 22.08 22.77
CA VAL A 9 31.47 20.66 22.47
C VAL A 9 31.08 20.42 21.01
N THR A 10 32.09 20.24 20.17
CA THR A 10 31.95 19.79 18.79
C THR A 10 31.47 18.34 18.81
N VAL A 11 30.19 18.12 18.51
CA VAL A 11 29.66 16.78 18.25
C VAL A 11 30.17 16.33 16.88
N PRO A 12 30.75 15.12 16.74
CA PRO A 12 31.04 14.59 15.42
C PRO A 12 29.71 14.29 14.71
N PRO A 13 29.56 14.58 13.41
CA PRO A 13 28.41 14.08 12.67
C PRO A 13 28.51 12.55 12.69
N ALA A 14 27.58 11.91 13.39
CA ALA A 14 27.35 10.50 13.22
C ALA A 14 27.05 10.27 11.74
N GLU A 15 27.99 9.67 11.02
CA GLU A 15 27.74 9.00 9.74
C GLU A 15 26.79 7.83 10.02
N SER A 16 25.52 8.16 10.25
CA SER A 16 24.43 7.22 10.17
C SER A 16 24.27 6.90 8.70
N SER A 17 25.08 5.94 8.24
CA SER A 17 24.94 5.20 7.00
C SER A 17 23.47 5.21 6.59
N ALA A 18 23.15 6.03 5.59
CA ALA A 18 21.82 6.15 5.06
C ALA A 18 21.52 4.85 4.33
N ARG A 19 21.17 3.81 5.09
CA ARG A 19 20.46 2.66 4.57
C ARG A 19 19.30 3.25 3.79
N PRO A 20 19.19 3.03 2.47
CA PRO A 20 18.02 3.49 1.75
C PRO A 20 16.85 2.89 2.51
N LYS A 21 16.03 3.76 3.11
CA LYS A 21 14.71 3.37 3.56
C LYS A 21 14.10 2.84 2.27
N SER A 22 14.03 1.52 2.15
CA SER A 22 13.22 0.89 1.14
C SER A 22 11.85 1.51 1.37
N VAL A 23 11.52 2.50 0.55
CA VAL A 23 10.20 3.10 0.51
C VAL A 23 9.39 1.94 -0.02
N LEU A 24 8.91 1.10 0.90
CA LEU A 24 7.79 0.22 0.63
C LEU A 24 6.79 1.11 -0.10
N PRO A 25 6.37 0.75 -1.33
CA PRO A 25 5.50 1.61 -2.10
C PRO A 25 4.37 2.00 -1.16
N ALA A 26 4.23 3.32 -0.93
CA ALA A 26 3.20 3.86 -0.05
C ALA A 26 1.93 3.12 -0.42
N LYS A 27 1.42 2.32 0.53
CA LYS A 27 0.33 1.37 0.32
C LYS A 27 -0.73 2.15 -0.45
N GLY A 28 -0.80 1.94 -1.78
CA GLY A 28 -1.79 2.61 -2.60
C GLY A 28 -3.15 2.36 -1.94
N PRO A 29 -4.09 3.31 -1.98
CA PRO A 29 -5.31 3.28 -1.16
C PRO A 29 -5.82 1.85 -1.13
N SER A 30 -5.76 1.23 0.07
CA SER A 30 -6.14 -0.16 0.22
C SER A 30 -7.53 -0.30 -0.38
N LEU A 31 -7.78 -1.35 -1.15
CA LEU A 31 -9.09 -1.58 -1.77
C LEU A 31 -10.22 -1.52 -0.72
N ASP A 32 -9.90 -1.78 0.54
CA ASP A 32 -10.72 -1.63 1.74
C ASP A 32 -11.19 -0.18 2.04
N GLU A 33 -10.50 0.86 1.55
CA GLU A 33 -10.90 2.28 1.69
C GLU A 33 -11.71 2.81 0.51
N ARG A 34 -11.94 2.01 -0.55
CA ARG A 34 -12.79 2.42 -1.66
C ARG A 34 -14.23 2.01 -1.35
N PRO A 35 -15.13 2.93 -0.96
CA PRO A 35 -16.54 2.61 -0.84
C PRO A 35 -17.03 2.11 -2.21
N GLY A 36 -17.37 0.82 -2.28
CA GLY A 36 -17.82 0.18 -3.51
C GLY A 36 -17.11 -1.11 -3.90
N VAL A 37 -16.10 -1.60 -3.16
CA VAL A 37 -15.55 -2.93 -3.51
C VAL A 37 -16.52 -4.04 -3.11
N ILE A 38 -16.83 -4.91 -4.06
CA ILE A 38 -17.64 -6.11 -3.86
C ILE A 38 -16.69 -7.31 -3.81
N GLU A 39 -16.74 -8.06 -2.71
CA GLU A 39 -16.03 -9.32 -2.57
C GLU A 39 -16.96 -10.49 -2.93
N ILE A 40 -16.48 -11.39 -3.76
CA ILE A 40 -17.21 -12.58 -4.22
C ILE A 40 -16.36 -13.79 -3.89
N ASP A 41 -16.90 -14.67 -3.05
CA ASP A 41 -16.33 -15.98 -2.77
C ASP A 41 -16.84 -16.96 -3.85
N LEU A 42 -15.90 -17.55 -4.59
CA LEU A 42 -16.18 -18.50 -5.66
C LEU A 42 -16.15 -19.94 -5.14
N ALA A 43 -16.80 -20.85 -5.87
CA ALA A 43 -16.90 -22.27 -5.48
C ALA A 43 -15.54 -22.99 -5.52
N ASN A 44 -14.61 -22.50 -6.33
CA ASN A 44 -13.23 -22.94 -6.38
C ASN A 44 -12.37 -22.47 -5.18
N GLY A 45 -12.95 -21.71 -4.24
CA GLY A 45 -12.27 -21.16 -3.07
C GLY A 45 -11.47 -19.88 -3.35
N VAL A 46 -11.55 -19.33 -4.57
CA VAL A 46 -10.92 -18.05 -4.93
C VAL A 46 -11.83 -16.89 -4.52
N ARG A 47 -11.21 -15.84 -3.97
CA ARG A 47 -11.88 -14.56 -3.69
C ARG A 47 -11.63 -13.57 -4.79
N VAL A 48 -12.70 -13.04 -5.39
CA VAL A 48 -12.62 -11.98 -6.39
C VAL A 48 -13.07 -10.68 -5.75
N ARG A 49 -12.22 -9.66 -5.83
CA ARG A 49 -12.56 -8.29 -5.44
C ARG A 49 -12.81 -7.48 -6.71
N VAL A 50 -14.00 -6.92 -6.86
CA VAL A 50 -14.36 -6.06 -7.99
C VAL A 50 -14.84 -4.69 -7.51
N ASP A 51 -14.71 -3.68 -8.37
CA ASP A 51 -15.20 -2.33 -8.09
C ASP A 51 -16.74 -2.25 -8.29
N ALA A 52 -17.42 -1.33 -7.60
CA ALA A 52 -18.88 -1.16 -7.61
C ALA A 52 -19.42 -0.80 -8.98
N PHE A 53 -18.59 -0.18 -9.83
CA PHE A 53 -19.00 0.26 -11.16
C PHE A 53 -18.68 -0.76 -12.26
N VAL A 54 -18.26 -1.98 -11.89
CA VAL A 54 -18.06 -3.07 -12.86
C VAL A 54 -19.40 -3.50 -13.46
N ASN A 55 -19.46 -3.50 -14.79
CA ASN A 55 -20.64 -3.95 -15.53
C ASN A 55 -20.69 -5.47 -15.67
N GLU A 56 -21.89 -6.03 -15.84
CA GLU A 56 -22.16 -7.46 -16.00
C GLU A 56 -21.28 -8.12 -17.07
N LYS A 57 -21.13 -7.48 -18.25
CA LYS A 57 -20.28 -8.02 -19.32
C LYS A 57 -18.81 -8.15 -18.92
N ALA A 58 -18.29 -7.19 -18.15
CA ALA A 58 -16.92 -7.22 -17.66
C ALA A 58 -16.77 -8.30 -16.59
N LEU A 59 -17.72 -8.38 -15.65
CA LEU A 59 -17.73 -9.41 -14.61
C LEU A 59 -17.79 -10.81 -15.22
N ARG A 60 -18.65 -11.05 -16.21
CA ARG A 60 -18.72 -12.33 -16.94
C ARG A 60 -17.40 -12.71 -17.61
N ARG A 61 -16.68 -11.74 -18.19
CA ARG A 61 -15.35 -12.01 -18.77
C ARG A 61 -14.33 -12.41 -17.71
N VAL A 62 -14.36 -11.75 -16.55
CA VAL A 62 -13.49 -12.10 -15.42
C VAL A 62 -13.81 -13.51 -14.93
N LEU A 63 -15.09 -13.81 -14.71
CA LEU A 63 -15.53 -15.14 -14.28
C LEU A 63 -15.20 -16.23 -15.30
N ALA A 64 -15.39 -15.96 -16.60
CA ALA A 64 -15.03 -16.88 -17.67
C ALA A 64 -13.50 -17.12 -17.74
N ALA A 65 -12.69 -16.08 -17.56
CA ALA A 65 -11.23 -16.23 -17.48
C ALA A 65 -10.77 -17.03 -16.26
N LEU A 66 -11.56 -17.00 -15.17
CA LEU A 66 -11.35 -17.81 -13.98
C LEU A 66 -11.94 -19.23 -14.09
N GLY A 67 -12.66 -19.53 -15.18
CA GLY A 67 -13.29 -20.84 -15.38
C GLY A 67 -14.59 -21.07 -14.59
N GLU A 68 -15.17 -20.00 -14.04
CA GLU A 68 -16.38 -20.05 -13.18
C GLU A 68 -17.69 -19.94 -13.98
N THR A 69 -17.60 -19.73 -15.29
CA THR A 69 -18.78 -19.74 -16.15
C THR A 69 -19.18 -21.20 -16.41
N SER A 70 -20.19 -21.67 -15.67
CA SER A 70 -20.93 -22.88 -16.06
C SER A 70 -21.93 -22.57 -17.17
#